data_AF-A0A958EBP3-F1
#
_entry.id   AF-A0A958EBP3-F1
#
_cell.length_a   1.000
_cell.length_b   1.000
_cell.length_c   1.000
_cell.angle_alpha   90.00
_cell.angle_beta   90.00
_cell.angle_gamma   90.00
#
_symmetry.space_group_name_H-M   'P 1'
#
loop_
_entity.id
_entity.type
_entity.pdbx_description
1 polymer ?
#
loop_
_entity_poly.entity_id
_entity_poly.type
_entity_poly.pdbx_seq_one_letter_code
_entity_poly.pdbx_strand_id
1 'polypeptide(L)'
;MKKWLWMMFGCLGMLSGTLLGQSGENPHGPLQWECQACHTTSSWNKMRNPMDFRHEETGFALDGRHGDIECYTCHETPDFKAAATECASCHTDVHQAQFGLDCQRCHTPDSWDNQFEVLELHAAQGFPLTGVHTSVDCQACHNSADQREFAGLDVNCYACHMGDYVMTEDPSHKTADFSLDCESCHRPAAVSWQGATYQHSEAFKLSGAHLQADCIGCHQNGYAGTSNDCYTCHQVDYNRVEFPNHAQAGFPTECASCHNEVRWEGAVFDHLQASGFELRGAHATAFCQTCHVGGQVTGLPRDCVGCHQTDFNNTSDPDHVANGFPTECAVCHSENAWEPADFDHNLTDFPLTGSHISVDCIDCHDQGYANTPDDCYSCHQVDFENADDPNHVANNFSHNCLDCHNTTDWDDSDFNHDNTDFPLTGAHIPLDCIS
;
A
#
# COMPACT_ATOMS: atom_id res chain seq x y z
N MET A 1 -68.50 53.01 -0.40
CA MET A 1 -69.85 53.54 -0.74
C MET A 1 -69.71 54.88 -1.43
N LYS A 2 -69.92 54.96 -2.75
CA LYS A 2 -70.80 55.92 -3.45
C LYS A 2 -70.56 55.78 -4.96
N LYS A 3 -71.67 55.53 -5.65
CA LYS A 3 -71.84 55.38 -7.11
C LYS A 3 -71.68 56.73 -7.82
N TRP A 4 -71.78 56.75 -9.14
CA TRP A 4 -72.62 57.62 -10.01
C TRP A 4 -72.08 57.46 -11.45
N LEU A 5 -72.69 56.65 -12.32
CA LEU A 5 -73.89 56.85 -13.15
C LEU A 5 -73.70 57.86 -14.31
N TRP A 6 -73.79 57.31 -15.52
CA TRP A 6 -73.76 57.97 -16.84
C TRP A 6 -74.92 58.94 -17.09
N MET A 7 -74.69 59.93 -17.94
CA MET A 7 -75.75 60.52 -18.77
C MET A 7 -75.18 61.03 -20.11
N MET A 8 -75.73 60.50 -21.21
CA MET A 8 -75.58 61.04 -22.56
C MET A 8 -76.57 62.19 -22.77
N PHE A 9 -76.15 63.22 -23.52
CA PHE A 9 -77.06 64.06 -24.31
C PHE A 9 -76.38 64.43 -25.62
N GLY A 10 -77.04 64.10 -26.74
CA GLY A 10 -76.64 64.54 -28.07
C GLY A 10 -77.14 65.95 -28.37
N CYS A 11 -76.45 66.64 -29.28
CA CYS A 11 -77.02 67.76 -30.00
C CYS A 11 -76.46 67.83 -31.43
N LEU A 12 -77.40 67.94 -32.37
CA LEU A 12 -77.23 68.21 -33.80
C LEU A 12 -76.70 69.64 -34.02
N GLY A 13 -75.80 69.84 -34.98
CA GLY A 13 -75.37 71.19 -35.38
C GLY A 13 -74.49 71.21 -36.63
N MET A 14 -75.01 71.79 -37.70
CA MET A 14 -74.51 71.78 -39.08
C MET A 14 -73.17 72.49 -39.35
N LEU A 15 -72.41 71.88 -40.26
CA LEU A 15 -71.51 72.43 -41.29
C LEU A 15 -71.43 73.96 -41.45
N SER A 16 -70.20 74.49 -41.45
CA SER A 16 -69.68 75.39 -42.50
C SER A 16 -68.16 75.46 -42.44
N GLY A 17 -67.51 75.16 -43.56
CA GLY A 17 -66.08 74.94 -43.65
C GLY A 17 -65.23 76.20 -43.70
N THR A 18 -64.00 76.04 -43.25
CA THR A 18 -62.80 76.73 -43.75
C THR A 18 -61.63 75.78 -43.55
N LEU A 19 -61.24 75.08 -44.61
CA LEU A 19 -60.04 74.26 -44.66
C LEU A 19 -58.83 75.19 -44.80
N LEU A 20 -58.17 75.48 -43.69
CA LEU A 20 -56.77 75.91 -43.65
C LEU A 20 -55.97 74.75 -43.09
N GLY A 21 -55.21 74.07 -43.95
CA GLY A 21 -54.29 73.01 -43.54
C GLY A 21 -53.16 73.59 -42.68
N GLN A 22 -53.11 73.17 -41.41
CA GLN A 22 -51.91 73.32 -40.58
C GLN A 22 -50.94 72.19 -40.94
N SER A 23 -49.72 72.56 -41.28
CA SER A 23 -48.56 71.66 -41.34
C SER A 23 -48.32 71.08 -39.94
N GLY A 24 -48.56 69.78 -39.75
CA GLY A 24 -48.27 69.10 -38.50
C GLY A 24 -46.76 69.01 -38.25
N GLU A 25 -46.31 69.50 -37.09
CA GLU A 25 -44.94 69.32 -36.62
C GLU A 25 -44.70 67.83 -36.28
N ASN A 26 -43.51 67.31 -36.60
CA ASN A 26 -43.13 65.94 -36.27
C ASN A 26 -43.09 65.78 -34.73
N PRO A 27 -43.97 64.96 -34.13
CA PRO A 27 -44.03 64.80 -32.67
C PRO A 27 -42.78 64.12 -32.09
N HIS A 28 -41.92 63.55 -32.94
CA HIS A 28 -40.70 62.85 -32.56
C HIS A 28 -39.41 63.68 -32.68
N GLY A 29 -39.53 64.96 -33.09
CA GLY A 29 -38.37 65.81 -33.37
C GLY A 29 -37.56 65.34 -34.60
N PRO A 30 -36.29 65.77 -34.75
CA PRO A 30 -35.44 65.35 -35.86
C PRO A 30 -35.00 63.89 -35.69
N LEU A 31 -35.63 62.99 -36.44
CA LEU A 31 -35.25 61.58 -36.55
C LEU A 31 -34.37 61.33 -37.77
N GLN A 32 -33.47 60.36 -37.65
CA GLN A 32 -32.61 59.90 -38.74
C GLN A 32 -33.31 58.94 -39.71
N TRP A 33 -34.48 58.41 -39.32
CA TRP A 33 -35.27 57.50 -40.14
C TRP A 33 -36.51 58.19 -40.71
N GLU A 34 -36.89 57.76 -41.90
CA GLU A 34 -38.10 58.22 -42.58
C GLU A 34 -39.37 57.69 -41.90
N CYS A 35 -40.49 58.41 -42.05
CA CYS A 35 -41.75 58.09 -41.37
C CYS A 35 -42.26 56.66 -41.64
N GLN A 36 -42.02 56.11 -42.85
CA GLN A 36 -42.42 54.75 -43.23
C GLN A 36 -41.66 53.64 -42.48
N ALA A 37 -40.58 53.97 -41.78
CA ALA A 37 -39.83 53.02 -40.98
C ALA A 37 -40.68 52.47 -39.82
N CYS A 38 -41.47 53.36 -39.22
CA CYS A 38 -42.28 53.07 -38.03
C CYS A 38 -43.79 53.12 -38.29
N HIS A 39 -44.26 53.87 -39.30
CA HIS A 39 -45.69 54.03 -39.59
C HIS A 39 -46.10 53.36 -40.90
N THR A 40 -47.39 53.00 -40.98
CA THR A 40 -48.02 52.52 -42.21
C THR A 40 -48.91 53.61 -42.80
N THR A 41 -49.07 53.62 -44.12
CA THR A 41 -50.00 54.54 -44.79
C THR A 41 -51.48 54.28 -44.41
N SER A 42 -51.77 53.12 -43.83
CA SER A 42 -53.11 52.73 -43.37
C SER A 42 -53.49 53.26 -41.98
N SER A 43 -52.53 53.61 -41.12
CA SER A 43 -52.80 54.13 -39.78
C SER A 43 -51.54 54.75 -39.17
N TRP A 44 -51.67 55.97 -38.64
CA TRP A 44 -50.63 56.64 -37.87
C TRP A 44 -50.52 56.09 -36.44
N ASN A 45 -51.63 55.63 -35.87
CA ASN A 45 -51.67 55.13 -34.50
C ASN A 45 -51.26 53.65 -34.39
N LYS A 46 -51.12 52.95 -35.52
CA LYS A 46 -50.66 51.56 -35.56
C LYS A 46 -49.27 51.51 -36.17
N MET A 47 -48.29 51.18 -35.32
CA MET A 47 -46.91 51.01 -35.74
C MET A 47 -46.76 49.83 -36.68
N ARG A 48 -45.76 49.93 -37.57
CA ARG A 48 -45.36 48.87 -38.48
C ARG A 48 -44.86 47.66 -37.67
N ASN A 49 -45.27 46.46 -38.06
CA ASN A 49 -44.72 45.23 -37.52
C ASN A 49 -44.44 44.25 -38.69
N PRO A 50 -43.17 43.88 -38.95
CA PRO A 50 -41.96 44.34 -38.25
C PRO A 50 -41.63 45.80 -38.58
N MET A 51 -40.98 46.49 -37.64
CA MET A 51 -40.42 47.83 -37.91
C MET A 51 -39.30 47.72 -38.94
N ASP A 52 -39.16 48.76 -39.76
CA ASP A 52 -38.14 48.85 -40.81
C ASP A 52 -36.95 49.70 -40.30
N PHE A 53 -36.61 49.49 -39.01
CA PHE A 53 -35.40 49.95 -38.34
C PHE A 53 -35.00 48.91 -37.29
N ARG A 54 -33.72 48.92 -36.90
CA ARG A 54 -33.13 47.98 -35.93
C ARG A 54 -32.51 48.72 -34.76
N HIS A 55 -32.76 48.26 -33.52
CA HIS A 55 -32.19 48.88 -32.32
C HIS A 55 -30.66 48.73 -32.26
N GLU A 56 -30.09 47.74 -32.93
CA GLU A 56 -28.64 47.52 -33.04
C GLU A 56 -27.94 48.59 -33.90
N GLU A 57 -28.70 49.34 -34.71
CA GLU A 57 -28.21 50.53 -35.43
C GLU A 57 -28.24 51.79 -34.54
N THR A 58 -28.74 51.64 -33.32
CA THR A 58 -28.76 52.67 -32.29
C THR A 58 -27.65 52.41 -31.25
N GLY A 59 -27.48 53.32 -30.31
CA GLY A 59 -26.53 53.11 -29.20
C GLY A 59 -26.93 52.03 -28.19
N PHE A 60 -28.08 51.37 -28.37
CA PHE A 60 -28.61 50.36 -27.44
C PHE A 60 -29.30 49.22 -28.19
N ALA A 61 -28.64 48.06 -28.23
CA ALA A 61 -29.23 46.83 -28.77
C ALA A 61 -30.25 46.24 -27.78
N LEU A 62 -31.39 45.78 -28.29
CA LEU A 62 -32.40 45.11 -27.48
C LEU A 62 -32.05 43.62 -27.35
N ASP A 63 -31.17 43.31 -26.40
CA ASP A 63 -30.75 41.95 -26.10
C ASP A 63 -31.68 41.27 -25.08
N GLY A 64 -31.84 39.95 -25.24
CA GLY A 64 -32.64 39.11 -24.34
C GLY A 64 -34.08 39.59 -24.20
N ARG A 65 -34.56 39.73 -22.96
CA ARG A 65 -35.95 40.12 -22.68
C ARG A 65 -36.29 41.56 -23.09
N HIS A 66 -35.29 42.40 -23.37
CA HIS A 66 -35.53 43.76 -23.85
C HIS A 66 -36.10 43.80 -25.28
N GLY A 67 -35.95 42.72 -26.05
CA GLY A 67 -36.56 42.61 -27.38
C GLY A 67 -38.08 42.44 -27.36
N ASP A 68 -38.64 42.00 -26.22
CA ASP A 68 -40.05 41.63 -26.07
C ASP A 68 -40.90 42.71 -25.36
N ILE A 69 -40.30 43.83 -24.96
CA ILE A 69 -41.01 44.90 -24.23
C ILE A 69 -41.57 45.98 -25.17
N GLU A 70 -42.63 46.64 -24.74
CA GLU A 70 -43.27 47.73 -25.49
C GLU A 70 -42.36 48.98 -25.52
N CYS A 71 -42.36 49.72 -26.63
CA CYS A 71 -41.45 50.86 -26.83
C CYS A 71 -41.57 51.92 -25.72
N TYR A 72 -42.79 52.14 -25.22
CA TYR A 72 -43.08 53.14 -24.18
C TYR A 72 -42.55 52.75 -22.79
N THR A 73 -42.10 51.50 -22.60
CA THR A 73 -41.42 51.07 -21.36
C THR A 73 -40.06 51.74 -21.21
N CYS A 74 -39.38 52.05 -22.33
CA CYS A 74 -38.11 52.79 -22.35
C CYS A 74 -38.30 54.24 -22.80
N HIS A 75 -39.21 54.48 -23.74
CA HIS A 75 -39.49 55.80 -24.30
C HIS A 75 -40.78 56.39 -23.70
N GLU A 76 -40.68 56.93 -22.48
CA GLU A 76 -41.80 57.57 -21.79
C GLU A 76 -42.40 58.76 -22.56
N THR A 77 -41.59 59.37 -23.43
CA THR A 77 -42.01 60.46 -24.32
C THR A 77 -41.67 60.13 -25.78
N PRO A 78 -42.30 60.79 -26.76
CA PRO A 78 -41.96 60.65 -28.17
C PRO A 78 -40.55 61.19 -28.54
N ASP A 79 -39.81 61.79 -27.61
CA ASP A 79 -38.42 62.20 -27.80
C ASP A 79 -37.48 61.01 -27.56
N PHE A 80 -37.07 60.37 -28.66
CA PHE A 80 -36.21 59.19 -28.63
C PHE A 80 -34.75 59.48 -28.24
N LYS A 81 -34.34 60.75 -28.07
CA LYS A 81 -32.98 61.10 -27.62
C LYS A 81 -32.79 61.06 -26.10
N ALA A 82 -33.87 60.88 -25.34
CA ALA A 82 -33.87 61.05 -23.89
C ALA A 82 -33.74 59.74 -23.08
N ALA A 83 -33.79 58.57 -23.72
CA ALA A 83 -33.71 57.29 -23.00
C ALA A 83 -32.26 57.01 -22.53
N ALA A 84 -32.09 56.80 -21.22
CA ALA A 84 -30.82 56.37 -20.64
C ALA A 84 -30.54 54.90 -20.99
N THR A 85 -29.26 54.53 -21.02
CA THR A 85 -28.80 53.20 -21.45
C THR A 85 -28.17 52.38 -20.33
N GLU A 86 -27.92 52.99 -19.17
CA GLU A 86 -27.39 52.30 -17.99
C GLU A 86 -28.47 51.45 -17.33
N CYS A 87 -28.13 50.22 -16.93
CA CYS A 87 -29.08 49.29 -16.28
C CYS A 87 -29.80 49.93 -15.08
N ALA A 88 -29.05 50.66 -14.24
CA ALA A 88 -29.55 51.31 -13.04
C ALA A 88 -30.49 52.51 -13.29
N SER A 89 -30.55 53.01 -14.53
CA SER A 89 -31.47 54.08 -14.92
C SER A 89 -32.90 53.58 -15.13
N CYS A 90 -33.06 52.27 -15.38
CA CYS A 90 -34.37 51.63 -15.58
C CYS A 90 -34.67 50.56 -14.53
N HIS A 91 -33.66 49.91 -13.98
CA HIS A 91 -33.79 48.86 -12.97
C HIS A 91 -33.32 49.36 -11.61
N THR A 92 -34.18 49.22 -10.61
CA THR A 92 -33.83 49.51 -9.22
C THR A 92 -32.78 48.53 -8.73
N ASP A 93 -31.63 49.04 -8.29
CA ASP A 93 -30.64 48.20 -7.62
C ASP A 93 -31.17 47.71 -6.27
N VAL A 94 -31.40 46.41 -6.20
CA VAL A 94 -31.89 45.74 -5.00
C VAL A 94 -30.76 45.38 -4.03
N HIS A 95 -29.51 45.47 -4.45
CA HIS A 95 -28.33 45.16 -3.62
C HIS A 95 -27.82 46.36 -2.84
N GLN A 96 -28.53 47.50 -2.88
CA GLN A 96 -28.23 48.70 -2.09
C GLN A 96 -26.78 49.18 -2.29
N ALA A 97 -26.31 49.15 -3.54
CA ALA A 97 -24.97 49.53 -3.98
C ALA A 97 -23.80 48.69 -3.42
N GLN A 98 -24.07 47.54 -2.79
CA GLN A 98 -23.02 46.68 -2.22
C GLN A 98 -22.01 46.16 -3.26
N PHE A 99 -22.44 46.03 -4.52
CA PHE A 99 -21.61 45.51 -5.62
C PHE A 99 -21.33 46.54 -6.72
N GLY A 100 -21.71 47.81 -6.51
CA GLY A 100 -21.69 48.84 -7.55
C GLY A 100 -22.82 48.69 -8.57
N LEU A 101 -22.75 49.46 -9.67
CA LEU A 101 -23.81 49.54 -10.71
C LEU A 101 -23.47 48.80 -12.00
N ASP A 102 -22.40 47.99 -12.01
CA ASP A 102 -21.98 47.17 -13.15
C ASP A 102 -22.77 45.85 -13.16
N CYS A 103 -24.09 45.94 -13.33
CA CYS A 103 -25.05 44.84 -13.17
C CYS A 103 -24.72 43.63 -14.06
N GLN A 104 -24.16 43.90 -15.24
CA GLN A 104 -23.76 42.90 -16.24
C GLN A 104 -22.59 41.99 -15.81
N ARG A 105 -22.01 42.21 -14.62
CA ARG A 105 -21.07 41.27 -13.98
C ARG A 105 -21.76 40.04 -13.38
N CYS A 106 -23.04 40.17 -13.06
CA CYS A 106 -23.80 39.17 -12.30
C CYS A 106 -25.15 38.82 -12.97
N HIS A 107 -25.61 39.63 -13.92
CA HIS A 107 -26.92 39.52 -14.51
C HIS A 107 -26.81 39.65 -16.03
N THR A 108 -27.67 38.92 -16.73
CA THR A 108 -27.74 38.99 -18.19
C THR A 108 -29.04 39.69 -18.60
N PRO A 109 -29.11 40.24 -19.82
CA PRO A 109 -30.37 40.74 -20.38
C PRO A 109 -31.50 39.69 -20.41
N ASP A 110 -31.18 38.40 -20.27
CA ASP A 110 -32.14 37.29 -20.24
C ASP A 110 -32.66 36.96 -18.82
N SER A 111 -31.83 37.17 -17.79
CA SER A 111 -32.12 36.73 -16.41
C SER A 111 -31.32 37.51 -15.35
N TRP A 112 -32.00 37.82 -14.25
CA TRP A 112 -31.39 38.31 -13.01
C TRP A 112 -30.83 37.18 -12.13
N ASP A 113 -31.12 35.92 -12.45
CA ASP A 113 -30.62 34.76 -11.72
C ASP A 113 -29.39 34.18 -12.45
N ASN A 114 -28.17 34.51 -11.99
CA ASN A 114 -26.93 33.89 -12.50
C ASN A 114 -26.08 33.31 -11.36
N GLN A 115 -26.22 32.01 -11.11
CA GLN A 115 -25.51 31.32 -10.03
C GLN A 115 -24.03 31.05 -10.35
N PHE A 116 -23.64 30.98 -11.63
CA PHE A 116 -22.27 30.64 -12.02
C PHE A 116 -21.29 31.78 -11.70
N GLU A 117 -21.70 33.03 -11.90
CA GLU A 117 -20.87 34.21 -11.60
C GLU A 117 -20.64 34.38 -10.08
N VAL A 118 -21.57 33.92 -9.24
CA VAL A 118 -21.44 33.97 -7.78
C VAL A 118 -20.29 33.07 -7.29
N LEU A 119 -20.11 31.88 -7.86
CA LEU A 119 -19.02 30.97 -7.49
C LEU A 119 -17.64 31.58 -7.82
N GLU A 120 -17.51 32.20 -8.99
CA GLU A 120 -16.28 32.88 -9.40
C GLU A 120 -15.96 34.07 -8.51
N LEU A 121 -16.96 34.86 -8.12
CA LEU A 121 -16.78 35.98 -7.20
C LEU A 121 -16.31 35.52 -5.82
N HIS A 122 -16.88 34.46 -5.26
CA HIS A 122 -16.45 33.89 -3.99
C HIS A 122 -14.98 33.40 -4.06
N ALA A 123 -14.62 32.71 -5.14
CA ALA A 123 -13.23 32.31 -5.37
C ALA A 123 -12.28 33.51 -5.49
N ALA A 124 -12.68 34.58 -6.19
CA ALA A 124 -11.90 35.80 -6.35
C ALA A 124 -11.69 36.58 -5.04
N GLN A 125 -12.61 36.44 -4.08
CA GLN A 125 -12.50 37.04 -2.74
C GLN A 125 -11.79 36.13 -1.72
N GLY A 126 -11.25 34.99 -2.15
CA GLY A 126 -10.44 34.12 -1.29
C GLY A 126 -11.23 33.08 -0.50
N PHE A 127 -12.50 32.85 -0.84
CA PHE A 127 -13.31 31.76 -0.27
C PHE A 127 -14.04 30.98 -1.36
N PRO A 128 -13.34 30.11 -2.13
CA PRO A 128 -13.97 29.33 -3.18
C PRO A 128 -15.00 28.37 -2.57
N LEU A 129 -16.28 28.54 -2.94
CA LEU A 129 -17.32 27.60 -2.53
C LEU A 129 -17.04 26.25 -3.20
N THR A 130 -16.70 25.24 -2.41
CA THR A 130 -16.35 23.88 -2.86
C THR A 130 -17.01 22.83 -1.96
N GLY A 131 -17.09 21.59 -2.45
CA GLY A 131 -17.72 20.51 -1.71
C GLY A 131 -19.18 20.83 -1.38
N VAL A 132 -19.58 20.59 -0.13
CA VAL A 132 -20.95 20.87 0.34
C VAL A 132 -21.32 22.37 0.31
N HIS A 133 -20.34 23.27 0.37
CA HIS A 133 -20.58 24.73 0.37
C HIS A 133 -21.10 25.25 -0.97
N THR A 134 -21.05 24.48 -2.06
CA THR A 134 -21.65 24.89 -3.34
C THR A 134 -23.17 24.79 -3.35
N SER A 135 -23.75 24.12 -2.35
CA SER A 135 -25.20 23.80 -2.29
C SER A 135 -25.90 24.31 -1.05
N VAL A 136 -25.19 25.03 -0.16
CA VAL A 136 -25.82 25.64 1.03
C VAL A 136 -26.56 26.91 0.63
N ASP A 137 -27.67 27.17 1.31
CA ASP A 137 -28.40 28.42 1.11
C ASP A 137 -27.55 29.62 1.56
N CYS A 138 -27.66 30.76 0.86
CA CYS A 138 -26.89 31.97 1.16
C CYS A 138 -27.05 32.41 2.62
N GLN A 139 -28.26 32.29 3.19
CA GLN A 139 -28.52 32.66 4.58
C GLN A 139 -27.80 31.80 5.63
N ALA A 140 -27.29 30.62 5.25
CA ALA A 140 -26.51 29.78 6.16
C ALA A 140 -25.18 30.45 6.56
N CYS A 141 -24.64 31.33 5.71
CA CYS A 141 -23.42 32.08 5.98
C CYS A 141 -23.73 33.58 6.16
N HIS A 142 -24.52 34.16 5.25
CA HIS A 142 -24.90 35.56 5.28
C HIS A 142 -26.17 35.74 6.11
N ASN A 143 -26.02 35.91 7.42
CA ASN A 143 -27.14 36.04 8.36
C ASN A 143 -28.11 37.20 8.07
N SER A 144 -27.66 38.21 7.32
CA SER A 144 -28.46 39.36 6.85
C SER A 144 -28.81 39.27 5.35
N ALA A 145 -28.73 38.09 4.74
CA ALA A 145 -29.09 37.88 3.34
C ALA A 145 -30.56 38.22 3.03
N ASP A 146 -31.44 38.08 4.02
CA ASP A 146 -32.85 38.51 3.95
C ASP A 146 -33.00 40.02 3.77
N GLN A 147 -32.05 40.79 4.31
CA GLN A 147 -31.92 42.24 4.14
C GLN A 147 -31.07 42.61 2.92
N ARG A 148 -30.63 41.60 2.15
CA ARG A 148 -29.75 41.71 1.00
C ARG A 148 -28.39 42.31 1.38
N GLU A 149 -27.87 41.97 2.55
CA GLU A 149 -26.53 42.32 3.03
C GLU A 149 -25.60 41.11 2.98
N PHE A 150 -24.61 41.15 2.11
CA PHE A 150 -23.71 40.03 1.85
C PHE A 150 -22.24 40.30 2.23
N ALA A 151 -21.90 41.53 2.66
CA ALA A 151 -20.52 41.89 3.01
C ALA A 151 -20.16 41.56 4.47
N GLY A 152 -18.89 41.24 4.73
CA GLY A 152 -18.31 41.29 6.08
C GLY A 152 -18.27 39.99 6.88
N LEU A 153 -18.10 38.83 6.23
CA LEU A 153 -17.87 37.56 6.91
C LEU A 153 -16.38 37.22 7.03
N ASP A 154 -16.02 36.60 8.14
CA ASP A 154 -14.72 35.95 8.31
C ASP A 154 -14.72 34.64 7.50
N VAL A 155 -13.66 34.42 6.72
CA VAL A 155 -13.49 33.25 5.83
C VAL A 155 -12.75 32.10 6.51
N ASN A 156 -12.27 32.29 7.75
CA ASN A 156 -11.65 31.24 8.52
C ASN A 156 -12.68 30.18 8.94
N CYS A 157 -12.40 28.91 8.68
CA CYS A 157 -13.31 27.80 8.95
C CYS A 157 -13.86 27.82 10.39
N TYR A 158 -12.98 28.05 11.37
CA TYR A 158 -13.34 28.10 12.79
C TYR A 158 -14.34 29.21 13.14
N ALA A 159 -14.32 30.35 12.44
CA ALA A 159 -15.22 31.46 12.73
C ALA A 159 -16.70 31.06 12.54
N CYS A 160 -16.98 30.21 11.55
CA CYS A 160 -18.32 29.67 11.31
C CYS A 160 -18.55 28.34 12.05
N HIS A 161 -17.55 27.45 12.07
CA HIS A 161 -17.67 26.09 12.61
C HIS A 161 -17.19 25.93 14.06
N MET A 162 -17.10 27.02 14.84
CA MET A 162 -16.71 26.97 16.26
C MET A 162 -17.60 26.01 17.07
N GLY A 163 -18.92 26.04 16.81
CA GLY A 163 -19.88 25.15 17.47
C GLY A 163 -19.55 23.68 17.18
N ASP A 164 -19.36 23.34 15.91
CA ASP A 164 -19.01 21.99 15.48
C ASP A 164 -17.67 21.53 16.08
N TYR A 165 -16.67 22.41 16.07
CA TYR A 165 -15.35 22.17 16.66
C TYR A 165 -15.44 21.82 18.15
N VAL A 166 -16.20 22.60 18.94
CA VAL A 166 -16.33 22.41 20.38
C VAL A 166 -17.19 21.20 20.74
N MET A 167 -18.19 20.88 19.91
CA MET A 167 -19.17 19.81 20.16
C MET A 167 -18.73 18.43 19.65
N THR A 168 -17.67 18.34 18.85
CA THR A 168 -17.16 17.04 18.41
C THR A 168 -16.59 16.27 19.61
N GLU A 169 -16.97 15.00 19.76
CA GLU A 169 -16.51 14.13 20.86
C GLU A 169 -15.62 12.98 20.38
N ASP A 170 -15.65 12.64 19.09
CA ASP A 170 -14.97 11.46 18.54
C ASP A 170 -14.15 11.78 17.27
N PRO A 171 -12.87 12.16 17.40
CA PRO A 171 -12.22 12.57 18.65
C PRO A 171 -12.57 14.00 19.06
N SER A 172 -12.51 14.29 20.37
CA SER A 172 -12.80 15.63 20.86
C SER A 172 -11.73 16.65 20.48
N HIS A 173 -12.02 17.50 19.49
CA HIS A 173 -11.09 18.53 19.03
C HIS A 173 -10.67 19.49 20.15
N LYS A 174 -11.64 19.93 20.97
CA LYS A 174 -11.38 20.84 22.10
C LYS A 174 -10.50 20.22 23.17
N THR A 175 -10.75 18.97 23.54
CA THR A 175 -9.98 18.30 24.61
C THR A 175 -8.58 17.92 24.14
N ALA A 176 -8.45 17.56 22.86
CA ALA A 176 -7.17 17.24 22.22
C ALA A 176 -6.32 18.47 21.88
N ASP A 177 -6.88 19.69 21.99
CA ASP A 177 -6.26 20.95 21.57
C ASP A 177 -5.79 20.91 20.11
N PHE A 178 -6.64 20.39 19.22
CA PHE A 178 -6.30 20.30 17.80
C PHE A 178 -6.15 21.67 17.14
N SER A 179 -5.37 21.71 16.06
CA SER A 179 -5.16 22.94 15.30
C SER A 179 -6.48 23.49 14.75
N LEU A 180 -6.60 24.83 14.76
CA LEU A 180 -7.68 25.52 14.05
C LEU A 180 -7.45 25.57 12.54
N ASP A 181 -6.29 25.12 12.07
CA ASP A 181 -6.01 24.84 10.65
C ASP A 181 -6.70 23.53 10.24
N CYS A 182 -8.00 23.63 9.98
CA CYS A 182 -8.87 22.49 9.70
C CYS A 182 -8.38 21.64 8.51
N GLU A 183 -7.71 22.27 7.54
CA GLU A 183 -7.22 21.63 6.31
C GLU A 183 -6.11 20.61 6.55
N SER A 184 -5.46 20.68 7.71
CA SER A 184 -4.48 19.67 8.16
C SER A 184 -5.09 18.27 8.29
N CYS A 185 -6.41 18.17 8.48
CA CYS A 185 -7.13 16.92 8.67
C CYS A 185 -8.32 16.79 7.71
N HIS A 186 -9.09 17.85 7.51
CA HIS A 186 -10.31 17.86 6.72
C HIS A 186 -10.08 18.43 5.33
N ARG A 187 -10.86 17.97 4.34
CA ARG A 187 -10.79 18.47 2.98
C ARG A 187 -11.99 19.38 2.70
N PRO A 188 -11.81 20.69 2.46
CA PRO A 188 -12.93 21.60 2.20
C PRO A 188 -13.81 21.20 1.01
N ALA A 189 -13.21 20.55 0.01
CA ALA A 189 -13.90 20.05 -1.18
C ALA A 189 -14.57 18.67 -0.98
N ALA A 190 -14.52 18.08 0.22
CA ALA A 190 -15.15 16.80 0.48
C ALA A 190 -16.68 16.90 0.39
N VAL A 191 -17.30 15.81 -0.06
CA VAL A 191 -18.78 15.68 -0.12
C VAL A 191 -19.42 15.44 1.25
N SER A 192 -18.61 15.16 2.27
CA SER A 192 -19.01 15.07 3.67
C SER A 192 -17.88 15.54 4.58
N TRP A 193 -18.24 16.06 5.76
CA TRP A 193 -17.28 16.39 6.81
C TRP A 193 -16.84 15.16 7.62
N GLN A 194 -17.40 13.99 7.31
CA GLN A 194 -17.09 12.74 7.99
C GLN A 194 -15.82 12.11 7.42
N GLY A 195 -14.80 11.96 8.28
CA GLY A 195 -13.51 11.39 7.93
C GLY A 195 -12.39 12.43 7.92
N ALA A 196 -11.33 12.17 8.69
CA ALA A 196 -10.10 12.92 8.68
C ALA A 196 -9.04 12.20 7.84
N THR A 197 -8.16 12.96 7.20
CA THR A 197 -7.09 12.44 6.32
C THR A 197 -5.71 12.65 6.93
N TYR A 198 -5.66 12.71 8.27
CA TYR A 198 -4.44 12.93 9.02
C TYR A 198 -3.39 11.86 8.73
N GLN A 199 -2.17 12.30 8.43
CA GLN A 199 -1.00 11.44 8.27
C GLN A 199 -0.02 11.71 9.39
N HIS A 200 0.36 10.66 10.11
CA HIS A 200 1.41 10.78 11.12
C HIS A 200 2.74 11.14 10.48
N SER A 201 3.57 11.88 11.22
CA SER A 201 4.92 12.25 10.78
C SER A 201 5.79 11.02 10.49
N GLU A 202 6.86 11.21 9.72
CA GLU A 202 7.83 10.14 9.42
C GLU A 202 8.51 9.56 10.68
N ALA A 203 8.50 10.27 11.81
CA ALA A 203 9.00 9.75 13.09
C ALA A 203 8.14 8.62 13.68
N PHE A 204 6.87 8.53 13.28
CA PHE A 204 5.98 7.44 13.68
C PHE A 204 4.89 7.23 12.64
N LYS A 205 5.30 6.76 11.47
CA LYS A 205 4.38 6.44 10.38
C LYS A 205 3.66 5.14 10.68
N LEU A 206 2.34 5.16 10.68
CA LEU A 206 1.55 3.95 10.89
C LEU A 206 1.71 2.98 9.72
N SER A 207 1.92 1.70 10.02
CA SER A 207 2.04 0.61 9.06
C SER A 207 1.42 -0.67 9.63
N GLY A 208 1.14 -1.63 8.73
CA GLY A 208 0.53 -2.90 9.09
C GLY A 208 -0.84 -2.74 9.74
N ALA A 209 -1.08 -3.48 10.83
CA ALA A 209 -2.35 -3.45 11.56
C ALA A 209 -2.70 -2.07 12.15
N HIS A 210 -1.70 -1.23 12.44
CA HIS A 210 -1.92 0.11 13.00
C HIS A 210 -2.62 1.08 12.04
N LEU A 211 -2.60 0.82 10.73
CA LEU A 211 -3.33 1.63 9.75
C LEU A 211 -4.85 1.59 9.92
N GLN A 212 -5.36 0.56 10.60
CA GLN A 212 -6.77 0.36 10.88
C GLN A 212 -7.12 0.64 12.35
N ALA A 213 -6.16 1.09 13.16
CA ALA A 213 -6.41 1.40 14.55
C ALA A 213 -7.20 2.71 14.68
N ASP A 214 -8.22 2.70 15.53
CA ASP A 214 -8.90 3.92 15.92
C ASP A 214 -7.93 4.83 16.68
N CYS A 215 -8.03 6.15 16.46
CA CYS A 215 -7.16 7.15 17.08
C CYS A 215 -7.12 6.99 18.61
N ILE A 216 -8.29 6.75 19.22
CA ILE A 216 -8.42 6.58 20.67
C ILE A 216 -7.72 5.32 21.18
N GLY A 217 -7.47 4.32 20.34
CA GLY A 217 -6.73 3.12 20.71
C GLY A 217 -5.32 3.44 21.19
N CYS A 218 -4.66 4.42 20.55
CA CYS A 218 -3.33 4.92 20.94
C CYS A 218 -3.41 6.14 21.86
N HIS A 219 -4.35 7.04 21.61
CA HIS A 219 -4.45 8.35 22.27
C HIS A 219 -5.42 8.37 23.47
N GLN A 220 -5.48 7.28 24.24
CA GLN A 220 -6.41 7.12 25.38
C GLN A 220 -6.25 8.22 26.45
N ASN A 221 -5.02 8.72 26.63
CA ASN A 221 -4.68 9.75 27.61
C ASN A 221 -4.45 11.13 26.96
N GLY A 222 -5.00 11.35 25.77
CA GLY A 222 -4.77 12.53 24.96
C GLY A 222 -3.79 12.31 23.80
N TYR A 223 -3.75 13.28 22.89
CA TYR A 223 -2.99 13.22 21.65
C TYR A 223 -1.56 13.74 21.78
N ALA A 224 -1.33 14.65 22.74
CA ALA A 224 -0.01 15.19 23.01
C ALA A 224 0.83 14.20 23.85
N GLY A 225 2.07 13.95 23.42
CA GLY A 225 3.02 13.15 24.19
C GLY A 225 2.75 11.65 24.21
N THR A 226 1.86 11.14 23.33
CA THR A 226 1.70 9.70 23.13
C THR A 226 3.02 9.09 22.69
N SER A 227 3.47 8.07 23.44
CA SER A 227 4.73 7.39 23.13
C SER A 227 4.64 6.65 21.80
N ASN A 228 5.73 6.68 21.03
CA ASN A 228 5.94 5.84 19.86
C ASN A 228 6.74 4.56 20.18
N ASP A 229 7.10 4.34 21.44
CA ASP A 229 7.82 3.15 21.88
C ASP A 229 6.87 1.94 21.91
N CYS A 230 7.17 0.92 21.12
CA CYS A 230 6.35 -0.29 21.00
C CYS A 230 6.02 -0.90 22.37
N TYR A 231 7.03 -1.04 23.24
CA TYR A 231 6.86 -1.66 24.56
C TYR A 231 5.93 -0.87 25.48
N THR A 232 5.86 0.47 25.35
CA THR A 232 4.94 1.27 26.19
C THR A 232 3.49 0.88 25.96
N CYS A 233 3.11 0.59 24.71
CA CYS A 233 1.75 0.15 24.37
C CYS A 233 1.59 -1.38 24.50
N HIS A 234 2.59 -2.15 24.08
CA HIS A 234 2.54 -3.61 24.01
C HIS A 234 3.20 -4.30 25.21
N GLN A 235 3.32 -3.64 26.36
CA GLN A 235 3.89 -4.23 27.57
C GLN A 235 3.12 -5.48 28.01
N VAL A 236 1.78 -5.43 27.91
CA VAL A 236 0.93 -6.58 28.28
C VAL A 236 1.18 -7.74 27.32
N ASP A 237 1.25 -7.46 26.02
CA ASP A 237 1.52 -8.49 25.01
C ASP A 237 2.92 -9.10 25.21
N TYR A 238 3.94 -8.26 25.42
CA TYR A 238 5.32 -8.67 25.71
C TYR A 238 5.39 -9.64 26.90
N ASN A 239 4.69 -9.33 27.99
CA ASN A 239 4.70 -10.14 29.21
C ASN A 239 3.82 -11.40 29.10
N ARG A 240 2.88 -11.45 28.15
CA ARG A 240 1.93 -12.56 27.98
C ARG A 240 2.47 -13.69 27.11
N VAL A 241 3.47 -13.43 26.26
CA VAL A 241 4.03 -14.48 25.40
C VAL A 241 4.64 -15.60 26.25
N GLU A 242 4.14 -16.82 26.06
CA GLU A 242 4.62 -17.99 26.80
C GLU A 242 5.87 -18.61 26.17
N PHE A 243 6.00 -18.57 24.84
CA PHE A 243 7.15 -19.13 24.15
C PHE A 243 7.50 -18.40 22.84
N PRO A 244 8.77 -17.97 22.67
CA PRO A 244 9.75 -17.77 23.73
C PRO A 244 9.24 -16.73 24.74
N ASN A 245 9.37 -16.99 26.04
CA ASN A 245 8.92 -16.04 27.06
C ASN A 245 9.86 -14.83 27.09
N HIS A 246 9.41 -13.69 26.56
CA HIS A 246 10.26 -12.51 26.40
C HIS A 246 10.82 -12.00 27.72
N ALA A 247 9.96 -11.85 28.73
CA ALA A 247 10.32 -11.30 30.03
C ALA A 247 11.26 -12.22 30.81
N GLN A 248 10.98 -13.51 30.85
CA GLN A 248 11.78 -14.50 31.57
C GLN A 248 13.17 -14.67 30.95
N ALA A 249 13.24 -14.66 29.62
CA ALA A 249 14.49 -14.75 28.87
C ALA A 249 15.30 -13.44 28.85
N GLY A 250 14.69 -12.32 29.27
CA GLY A 250 15.35 -11.01 29.27
C GLY A 250 15.57 -10.45 27.87
N PHE A 251 14.65 -10.68 26.94
CA PHE A 251 14.71 -10.08 25.60
C PHE A 251 14.64 -8.54 25.68
N PRO A 252 15.19 -7.83 24.67
CA PRO A 252 15.11 -6.38 24.59
C PRO A 252 13.67 -5.90 24.33
N THR A 253 13.41 -4.64 24.68
CA THR A 253 12.13 -3.96 24.41
C THR A 253 12.12 -3.24 23.06
N GLU A 254 13.26 -3.21 22.36
CA GLU A 254 13.39 -2.77 20.97
C GLU A 254 12.81 -3.82 20.03
N CYS A 255 11.48 -3.89 19.94
CA CYS A 255 10.75 -4.93 19.20
C CYS A 255 11.20 -5.04 17.74
N ALA A 256 11.54 -3.92 17.10
CA ALA A 256 11.99 -3.85 15.71
C ALA A 256 13.31 -4.59 15.42
N SER A 257 14.04 -5.02 16.45
CA SER A 257 15.21 -5.89 16.29
C SER A 257 14.85 -7.30 15.83
N CYS A 258 13.62 -7.75 16.09
CA CYS A 258 13.17 -9.10 15.79
C CYS A 258 11.83 -9.12 15.02
N HIS A 259 10.94 -8.19 15.32
CA HIS A 259 9.60 -8.11 14.75
C HIS A 259 9.50 -7.00 13.71
N ASN A 260 8.52 -7.13 12.82
CA ASN A 260 8.11 -6.05 11.93
C ASN A 260 6.59 -5.91 12.02
N GLU A 261 6.11 -4.68 11.88
CA GLU A 261 4.71 -4.32 12.11
C GLU A 261 3.77 -4.75 10.98
N VAL A 262 4.31 -5.15 9.82
CA VAL A 262 3.55 -5.68 8.68
C VAL A 262 3.28 -7.18 8.85
N ARG A 263 4.26 -7.93 9.36
CA ARG A 263 4.25 -9.36 9.62
C ARG A 263 4.84 -9.61 11.00
N TRP A 264 4.00 -9.44 12.02
CA TRP A 264 4.41 -9.57 13.41
C TRP A 264 4.81 -11.01 13.79
N GLU A 265 4.13 -11.99 13.18
CA GLU A 265 4.40 -13.41 13.37
C GLU A 265 5.68 -13.85 12.63
N GLY A 266 6.52 -14.60 13.34
CA GLY A 266 7.82 -15.05 12.82
C GLY A 266 8.89 -14.00 13.05
N ALA A 267 9.39 -13.95 14.28
CA ALA A 267 10.53 -13.12 14.63
C ALA A 267 11.74 -13.50 13.75
N VAL A 268 12.38 -12.50 13.15
CA VAL A 268 13.65 -12.68 12.47
C VAL A 268 14.73 -12.65 13.53
N PHE A 269 15.28 -13.82 13.84
CA PHE A 269 16.32 -13.97 14.85
C PHE A 269 17.52 -14.68 14.22
N ASP A 270 18.64 -13.97 14.14
CA ASP A 270 19.90 -14.56 13.70
C ASP A 270 20.54 -15.35 14.86
N HIS A 271 20.36 -16.67 14.83
CA HIS A 271 20.84 -17.56 15.87
C HIS A 271 22.37 -17.57 15.98
N LEU A 272 23.09 -17.37 14.87
CA LEU A 272 24.56 -17.29 14.87
C LEU A 272 25.04 -16.01 15.55
N GLN A 273 24.47 -14.87 15.19
CA GLN A 273 24.85 -13.59 15.81
C GLN A 273 24.49 -13.54 17.30
N ALA A 274 23.31 -14.03 17.66
CA ALA A 274 22.82 -13.92 19.03
C ALA A 274 23.40 -14.96 19.99
N SER A 275 23.66 -16.18 19.51
CA SER A 275 24.08 -17.29 20.36
C SER A 275 25.43 -17.90 19.98
N GLY A 276 25.99 -17.59 18.82
CA GLY A 276 27.18 -18.24 18.27
C GLY A 276 26.93 -19.64 17.70
N PHE A 277 25.66 -20.10 17.65
CA PHE A 277 25.27 -21.38 17.08
C PHE A 277 24.51 -21.16 15.77
N GLU A 278 25.09 -21.56 14.65
CA GLU A 278 24.45 -21.46 13.34
C GLU A 278 23.51 -22.65 13.12
N LEU A 279 22.24 -22.39 12.77
CA LEU A 279 21.30 -23.45 12.43
C LEU A 279 21.52 -23.89 10.98
N ARG A 280 22.11 -25.08 10.80
CA ARG A 280 22.42 -25.68 9.49
C ARG A 280 21.81 -27.07 9.35
N GLY A 281 21.75 -27.55 8.10
CA GLY A 281 21.16 -28.86 7.78
C GLY A 281 19.77 -29.05 8.37
N ALA A 282 19.51 -30.19 9.01
CA ALA A 282 18.22 -30.50 9.62
C ALA A 282 17.83 -29.51 10.75
N HIS A 283 18.81 -28.90 11.42
CA HIS A 283 18.56 -27.92 12.49
C HIS A 283 18.02 -26.58 11.96
N ALA A 284 18.27 -26.25 10.68
CA ALA A 284 17.79 -25.01 10.07
C ALA A 284 16.26 -24.91 10.03
N THR A 285 15.57 -26.05 10.07
CA THR A 285 14.10 -26.14 10.06
C THR A 285 13.52 -26.62 11.39
N ALA A 286 14.34 -26.78 12.42
CA ALA A 286 13.88 -27.24 13.73
C ALA A 286 12.95 -26.20 14.38
N PHE A 287 11.88 -26.67 15.02
CA PHE A 287 11.06 -25.81 15.87
C PHE A 287 11.85 -25.42 17.12
N CYS A 288 11.72 -24.18 17.58
CA CYS A 288 12.53 -23.70 18.69
C CYS A 288 12.30 -24.54 19.98
N GLN A 289 11.08 -25.05 20.19
CA GLN A 289 10.75 -25.91 21.33
C GLN A 289 11.51 -27.25 21.33
N THR A 290 11.98 -27.71 20.17
CA THR A 290 12.77 -28.94 20.06
C THR A 290 14.07 -28.83 20.84
N CYS A 291 14.71 -27.66 20.81
CA CYS A 291 15.97 -27.40 21.51
C CYS A 291 15.76 -26.65 22.84
N HIS A 292 14.84 -25.69 22.88
CA HIS A 292 14.56 -24.83 24.04
C HIS A 292 13.52 -25.42 24.99
N VAL A 293 13.77 -26.65 25.44
CA VAL A 293 12.88 -27.38 26.34
C VAL A 293 12.77 -26.66 27.69
N GLY A 294 11.55 -26.56 28.24
CA GLY A 294 11.29 -25.90 29.52
C GLY A 294 11.47 -24.38 29.50
N GLY A 295 11.54 -23.77 28.31
CA GLY A 295 11.69 -22.32 28.14
C GLY A 295 13.12 -21.81 28.30
N GLN A 296 14.11 -22.70 28.41
CA GLN A 296 15.51 -22.33 28.46
C GLN A 296 16.00 -21.87 27.08
N VAL A 297 16.31 -20.58 26.93
CA VAL A 297 16.81 -19.99 25.68
C VAL A 297 18.31 -19.69 25.67
N THR A 298 19.00 -19.91 26.79
CA THR A 298 20.45 -19.71 26.92
C THR A 298 21.13 -20.90 27.59
N GLY A 299 22.44 -21.04 27.41
CA GLY A 299 23.24 -22.06 28.11
C GLY A 299 22.97 -23.51 27.67
N LEU A 300 22.37 -23.71 26.50
CA LEU A 300 22.27 -25.03 25.87
C LEU A 300 23.65 -25.48 25.36
N PRO A 301 23.95 -26.79 25.38
CA PRO A 301 25.14 -27.35 24.72
C PRO A 301 25.19 -27.00 23.23
N ARG A 302 26.39 -26.99 22.65
CA ARG A 302 26.61 -26.68 21.22
C ARG A 302 27.24 -27.84 20.45
N ASP A 303 27.78 -28.81 21.16
CA ASP A 303 28.30 -30.05 20.63
C ASP A 303 27.17 -31.06 20.41
N CYS A 304 27.35 -31.95 19.43
CA CYS A 304 26.34 -32.91 19.01
C CYS A 304 25.86 -33.78 20.18
N VAL A 305 26.80 -34.37 20.92
CA VAL A 305 26.48 -35.30 22.02
C VAL A 305 25.79 -34.59 23.18
N GLY A 306 26.10 -33.32 23.44
CA GLY A 306 25.41 -32.52 24.47
C GLY A 306 23.89 -32.49 24.32
N CYS A 307 23.36 -32.60 23.09
CA CYS A 307 21.92 -32.73 22.84
C CYS A 307 21.51 -34.18 22.50
N HIS A 308 22.33 -34.90 21.74
CA HIS A 308 22.01 -36.22 21.18
C HIS A 308 22.64 -37.38 21.97
N GLN A 309 22.97 -37.19 23.25
CA GLN A 309 23.54 -38.24 24.10
C GLN A 309 22.65 -39.50 24.16
N THR A 310 21.33 -39.30 24.24
CA THR A 310 20.36 -40.40 24.27
C THR A 310 20.37 -41.16 22.95
N ASP A 311 20.43 -40.45 21.82
CA ASP A 311 20.48 -41.07 20.49
C ASP A 311 21.79 -41.86 20.32
N PHE A 312 22.92 -41.27 20.71
CA PHE A 312 24.22 -41.94 20.75
C PHE A 312 24.17 -43.23 21.58
N ASN A 313 23.61 -43.18 22.80
CA ASN A 313 23.54 -44.34 23.70
C ASN A 313 22.57 -45.43 23.23
N ASN A 314 21.55 -45.07 22.46
CA ASN A 314 20.50 -46.00 22.02
C ASN A 314 20.72 -46.56 20.61
N THR A 315 21.76 -46.10 19.90
CA THR A 315 22.10 -46.65 18.59
C THR A 315 22.58 -48.09 18.76
N SER A 316 22.02 -49.03 17.99
CA SER A 316 22.33 -50.46 18.09
C SER A 316 23.00 -51.03 16.83
N ASP A 317 23.04 -50.27 15.74
CA ASP A 317 23.56 -50.71 14.45
C ASP A 317 24.33 -49.59 13.75
N PRO A 318 25.67 -49.53 13.92
CA PRO A 318 26.44 -50.24 14.94
C PRO A 318 26.20 -49.68 16.35
N ASP A 319 26.33 -50.51 17.39
CA ASP A 319 26.21 -50.04 18.78
C ASP A 319 27.37 -49.10 19.14
N HIS A 320 27.08 -47.81 19.28
CA HIS A 320 28.10 -46.80 19.52
C HIS A 320 28.84 -46.98 20.84
N VAL A 321 28.12 -47.39 21.90
CA VAL A 321 28.68 -47.51 23.25
C VAL A 321 29.46 -48.80 23.41
N ALA A 322 28.91 -49.91 22.94
CA ALA A 322 29.57 -51.21 23.03
C ALA A 322 30.87 -51.26 22.23
N ASN A 323 30.93 -50.55 21.10
CA ASN A 323 32.12 -50.46 20.25
C ASN A 323 33.06 -49.30 20.63
N GLY A 324 32.70 -48.46 21.60
CA GLY A 324 33.56 -47.39 22.09
C GLY A 324 33.80 -46.27 21.08
N PHE A 325 32.80 -45.94 20.25
CA PHE A 325 32.91 -44.87 19.26
C PHE A 325 33.10 -43.49 19.91
N PRO A 326 33.81 -42.56 19.24
CA PRO A 326 34.00 -41.20 19.73
C PRO A 326 32.70 -40.38 19.71
N THR A 327 32.66 -39.32 20.52
CA THR A 327 31.52 -38.39 20.57
C THR A 327 31.62 -37.26 19.54
N GLU A 328 32.70 -37.22 18.77
CA GLU A 328 32.91 -36.35 17.62
C GLU A 328 32.08 -36.85 16.42
N CYS A 329 30.76 -36.68 16.49
CA CYS A 329 29.81 -37.24 15.52
C CYS A 329 30.13 -36.86 14.06
N ALA A 330 30.70 -35.68 13.84
CA ALA A 330 31.04 -35.16 12.51
C ALA A 330 32.15 -35.95 11.79
N VAL A 331 32.80 -36.91 12.47
CA VAL A 331 33.73 -37.85 11.83
C VAL A 331 33.01 -38.82 10.88
N CYS A 332 31.74 -39.14 11.17
CA CYS A 332 30.96 -40.11 10.40
C CYS A 332 29.60 -39.56 9.94
N HIS A 333 29.01 -38.60 10.65
CA HIS A 333 27.66 -38.10 10.39
C HIS A 333 27.67 -36.64 9.93
N SER A 334 26.68 -36.28 9.11
CA SER A 334 26.45 -34.89 8.68
C SER A 334 25.23 -34.30 9.36
N GLU A 335 25.27 -33.00 9.64
CA GLU A 335 24.10 -32.23 10.09
C GLU A 335 22.99 -32.15 9.00
N ASN A 336 23.32 -32.46 7.74
CA ASN A 336 22.36 -32.49 6.63
C ASN A 336 21.59 -33.82 6.54
N ALA A 337 22.28 -34.94 6.78
CA ALA A 337 21.73 -36.28 6.75
C ALA A 337 22.52 -37.15 7.72
N TRP A 338 21.81 -37.78 8.66
CA TRP A 338 22.43 -38.61 9.69
C TRP A 338 22.75 -40.03 9.19
N GLU A 339 21.97 -40.53 8.24
CA GLU A 339 22.14 -41.85 7.62
C GLU A 339 22.20 -41.72 6.09
N PRO A 340 23.04 -42.54 5.42
CA PRO A 340 24.06 -43.43 6.02
C PRO A 340 25.23 -42.65 6.64
N ALA A 341 26.02 -43.31 7.48
CA ALA A 341 27.30 -42.77 7.92
C ALA A 341 28.30 -42.74 6.76
N ASP A 342 29.12 -41.70 6.69
CA ASP A 342 30.17 -41.49 5.69
C ASP A 342 31.53 -41.50 6.40
N PHE A 343 32.05 -42.71 6.64
CA PHE A 343 33.37 -42.91 7.24
C PHE A 343 34.39 -43.24 6.16
N ASP A 344 35.43 -42.41 6.06
CA ASP A 344 36.50 -42.59 5.08
C ASP A 344 37.57 -43.57 5.59
N HIS A 345 37.53 -44.82 5.11
CA HIS A 345 38.53 -45.84 5.41
C HIS A 345 39.95 -45.48 4.93
N ASN A 346 40.14 -44.52 4.02
CA ASN A 346 41.48 -44.05 3.65
C ASN A 346 42.18 -43.32 4.81
N LEU A 347 41.45 -42.97 5.87
CA LEU A 347 42.01 -42.39 7.10
C LEU A 347 42.50 -43.45 8.10
N THR A 348 42.32 -44.73 7.77
CA THR A 348 42.74 -45.87 8.59
C THR A 348 43.94 -46.59 7.97
N ASP A 349 44.53 -47.52 8.73
CA ASP A 349 45.61 -48.37 8.23
C ASP A 349 45.15 -49.42 7.18
N PHE A 350 43.83 -49.58 6.98
CA PHE A 350 43.24 -50.47 5.98
C PHE A 350 42.32 -49.69 5.00
N PRO A 351 42.88 -49.06 3.95
CA PRO A 351 42.09 -48.44 2.89
C PRO A 351 41.33 -49.49 2.08
N LEU A 352 40.01 -49.29 1.91
CA LEU A 352 39.19 -50.19 1.09
C LEU A 352 39.56 -50.03 -0.39
N THR A 353 39.98 -51.13 -1.02
CA THR A 353 40.36 -51.18 -2.44
C THR A 353 39.72 -52.37 -3.15
N GLY A 354 39.53 -52.25 -4.46
CA GLY A 354 38.93 -53.29 -5.29
C GLY A 354 37.58 -53.77 -4.77
N SER A 355 37.40 -55.08 -4.63
CA SER A 355 36.13 -55.67 -4.20
C SER A 355 35.71 -55.29 -2.78
N HIS A 356 36.64 -54.84 -1.93
CA HIS A 356 36.35 -54.41 -0.55
C HIS A 356 35.67 -53.03 -0.48
N ILE A 357 35.56 -52.29 -1.58
CA ILE A 357 34.94 -50.94 -1.57
C ILE A 357 33.43 -51.00 -1.31
N SER A 358 32.77 -52.11 -1.64
CA SER A 358 31.32 -52.26 -1.58
C SER A 358 30.84 -53.28 -0.56
N VAL A 359 31.69 -53.71 0.38
CA VAL A 359 31.30 -54.63 1.46
C VAL A 359 30.57 -53.87 2.55
N ASP A 360 29.62 -54.54 3.22
CA ASP A 360 28.93 -53.93 4.35
C ASP A 360 29.87 -53.91 5.57
N CYS A 361 29.78 -52.88 6.41
CA CYS A 361 30.66 -52.74 7.57
C CYS A 361 30.66 -54.00 8.47
N ILE A 362 29.49 -54.63 8.63
CA ILE A 362 29.32 -55.82 9.48
C ILE A 362 30.00 -57.07 8.93
N ASP A 363 30.32 -57.13 7.63
CA ASP A 363 31.02 -58.25 7.03
C ASP A 363 32.48 -58.31 7.51
N CYS A 364 33.07 -57.16 7.86
CA CYS A 364 34.41 -57.07 8.46
C CYS A 364 34.36 -56.90 9.99
N HIS A 365 33.34 -56.22 10.51
CA HIS A 365 33.21 -55.87 11.93
C HIS A 365 32.22 -56.77 12.68
N ASP A 366 32.13 -58.05 12.31
CA ASP A 366 31.20 -59.05 12.87
C ASP A 366 31.38 -59.25 14.40
N GLN A 367 32.61 -59.07 14.88
CA GLN A 367 33.02 -59.17 16.29
C GLN A 367 33.24 -57.79 16.94
N GLY A 368 32.76 -56.73 16.30
CA GLY A 368 32.91 -55.34 16.71
C GLY A 368 33.96 -54.58 15.90
N TYR A 369 34.07 -53.28 16.18
CA TYR A 369 34.88 -52.34 15.39
C TYR A 369 36.32 -52.16 15.90
N ALA A 370 36.67 -52.80 17.01
CA ALA A 370 38.00 -52.72 17.60
C ALA A 370 38.83 -53.96 17.26
N ASN A 371 40.08 -53.75 16.81
CA ASN A 371 41.03 -54.80 16.47
C ASN A 371 40.53 -55.77 15.38
N THR A 372 39.73 -55.27 14.44
CA THR A 372 39.40 -56.02 13.22
C THR A 372 40.70 -56.39 12.51
N PRO A 373 40.93 -57.67 12.19
CA PRO A 373 42.13 -58.09 11.46
C PRO A 373 42.24 -57.35 10.12
N ASP A 374 43.44 -56.89 9.80
CA ASP A 374 43.77 -56.19 8.55
C ASP A 374 44.61 -57.06 7.61
N ASP A 375 44.94 -58.29 8.02
CA ASP A 375 45.63 -59.26 7.18
C ASP A 375 44.64 -60.13 6.39
N CYS A 376 45.00 -60.44 5.13
CA CYS A 376 44.13 -61.16 4.21
C CYS A 376 43.75 -62.55 4.74
N TYR A 377 44.70 -63.28 5.34
CA TYR A 377 44.51 -64.67 5.74
C TYR A 377 43.51 -64.80 6.91
N SER A 378 43.53 -63.89 7.87
CA SER A 378 42.59 -63.93 9.01
C SER A 378 41.12 -63.90 8.58
N CYS A 379 40.80 -63.23 7.46
CA CYS A 379 39.43 -63.18 6.93
C CYS A 379 39.18 -64.27 5.87
N HIS A 380 40.17 -64.50 4.99
CA HIS A 380 40.06 -65.43 3.86
C HIS A 380 40.70 -66.79 4.14
N GLN A 381 40.75 -67.22 5.41
CA GLN A 381 41.33 -68.51 5.78
C GLN A 381 40.65 -69.66 5.04
N VAL A 382 39.32 -69.63 4.96
CA VAL A 382 38.54 -70.67 4.29
C VAL A 382 38.84 -70.69 2.78
N ASP A 383 38.98 -69.52 2.15
CA ASP A 383 39.31 -69.42 0.73
C ASP A 383 40.74 -69.92 0.47
N PHE A 384 41.69 -69.57 1.34
CA PHE A 384 43.07 -70.04 1.27
C PHE A 384 43.16 -71.57 1.44
N GLU A 385 42.45 -72.13 2.41
CA GLU A 385 42.48 -73.58 2.70
C GLU A 385 41.78 -74.41 1.61
N ASN A 386 40.77 -73.84 0.93
CA ASN A 386 40.01 -74.50 -0.12
C ASN A 386 40.56 -74.25 -1.54
N ALA A 387 41.58 -73.42 -1.70
CA ALA A 387 42.24 -73.25 -2.99
C ALA A 387 42.85 -74.60 -3.43
N ASP A 388 42.46 -75.07 -4.62
CA ASP A 388 42.87 -76.38 -5.15
C ASP A 388 43.83 -76.29 -6.33
N ASP A 389 43.87 -75.16 -7.04
CA ASP A 389 44.66 -74.98 -8.25
C ASP A 389 45.28 -73.57 -8.32
N PRO A 390 46.55 -73.39 -7.90
CA PRO A 390 47.37 -74.35 -7.15
C PRO A 390 46.89 -74.52 -5.70
N ASN A 391 47.05 -75.72 -5.13
CA ASN A 391 46.66 -75.94 -3.73
C ASN A 391 47.58 -75.19 -2.75
N HIS A 392 47.06 -74.19 -2.05
CA HIS A 392 47.87 -73.30 -1.21
C HIS A 392 48.47 -74.01 0.01
N VAL A 393 47.70 -74.90 0.65
CA VAL A 393 48.12 -75.63 1.86
C VAL A 393 49.18 -76.69 1.54
N ALA A 394 48.97 -77.48 0.48
CA ALA A 394 49.88 -78.53 0.06
C ALA A 394 51.23 -77.98 -0.41
N ASN A 395 51.22 -76.79 -1.00
CA ASN A 395 52.42 -76.08 -1.45
C ASN A 395 53.05 -75.18 -0.36
N ASN A 396 52.42 -75.08 0.82
CA ASN A 396 52.90 -74.28 1.95
C ASN A 396 53.17 -72.82 1.54
N PHE A 397 52.24 -72.20 0.80
CA PHE A 397 52.37 -70.80 0.41
C PHE A 397 52.26 -69.85 1.59
N SER A 398 52.87 -68.67 1.42
CA SER A 398 52.82 -67.57 2.39
C SER A 398 51.38 -67.11 2.60
N HIS A 399 51.07 -66.70 3.84
CA HIS A 399 49.80 -66.04 4.15
C HIS A 399 49.80 -64.54 3.74
N ASN A 400 50.93 -64.02 3.23
CA ASN A 400 50.98 -62.70 2.62
C ASN A 400 50.41 -62.78 1.19
N CYS A 401 49.09 -62.73 1.06
CA CYS A 401 48.39 -62.92 -0.21
C CYS A 401 48.83 -61.95 -1.30
N LEU A 402 49.28 -60.73 -0.92
CA LEU A 402 49.76 -59.70 -1.85
C LEU A 402 51.08 -60.06 -2.56
N ASP A 403 51.72 -61.17 -2.19
CA ASP A 403 52.87 -61.71 -2.94
C ASP A 403 52.44 -62.22 -4.34
N CYS A 404 51.18 -62.64 -4.48
CA CYS A 404 50.65 -63.28 -5.69
C CYS A 404 49.29 -62.76 -6.16
N HIS A 405 48.49 -62.12 -5.29
CA HIS A 405 47.15 -61.62 -5.58
C HIS A 405 47.06 -60.11 -5.39
N ASN A 406 46.05 -59.48 -5.99
CA ASN A 406 45.70 -58.09 -5.74
C ASN A 406 44.21 -57.96 -5.41
N THR A 407 43.80 -56.82 -4.85
CA THR A 407 42.41 -56.62 -4.39
C THR A 407 41.41 -56.34 -5.51
N THR A 408 41.88 -56.06 -6.74
CA THR A 408 41.04 -55.71 -7.90
C THR A 408 40.76 -56.88 -8.83
N ASP A 409 41.64 -57.87 -8.89
CA ASP A 409 41.56 -59.05 -9.75
C ASP A 409 42.16 -60.24 -8.97
N TRP A 410 41.30 -60.90 -8.19
CA TRP A 410 41.76 -61.89 -7.21
C TRP A 410 42.00 -63.27 -7.83
N ASP A 411 41.20 -63.65 -8.82
CA ASP A 411 41.23 -64.97 -9.46
C ASP A 411 42.47 -65.16 -10.33
N ASP A 412 43.01 -64.08 -10.90
CA ASP A 412 44.25 -64.10 -11.65
C ASP A 412 45.44 -63.76 -10.74
N SER A 413 46.41 -64.69 -10.65
CA SER A 413 47.64 -64.42 -9.92
C SER A 413 48.56 -63.50 -10.71
N ASP A 414 49.02 -62.43 -10.06
CA ASP A 414 50.06 -61.52 -10.55
C ASP A 414 51.49 -62.10 -10.40
N PHE A 415 51.60 -63.37 -10.00
CA PHE A 415 52.89 -64.01 -9.75
C PHE A 415 53.74 -64.05 -11.03
N ASN A 416 54.92 -63.43 -10.94
CA ASN A 416 55.86 -63.38 -12.05
C ASN A 416 57.15 -64.15 -11.69
N HIS A 417 57.38 -65.27 -12.39
CA HIS A 417 58.59 -66.08 -12.25
C HIS A 417 59.90 -65.29 -12.45
N ASP A 418 59.89 -64.23 -13.27
CA ASP A 418 61.07 -63.38 -13.50
C ASP A 418 61.51 -62.62 -12.25
N ASN A 419 60.62 -62.50 -11.25
CA ASN A 419 60.90 -61.87 -9.96
C ASN A 419 61.41 -62.88 -8.91
N THR A 420 61.63 -64.13 -9.29
CA THR A 420 62.15 -65.19 -8.40
C THR A 420 63.57 -65.63 -8.82
N ASP A 421 64.23 -66.42 -7.97
CA ASP A 421 65.52 -67.05 -8.31
C ASP A 421 65.41 -68.08 -9.45
N PHE A 422 64.20 -68.38 -9.92
CA PHE A 422 63.91 -69.33 -10.99
C PHE A 422 63.08 -68.68 -12.11
N PRO A 423 63.66 -67.75 -12.89
CA PRO A 423 63.01 -67.20 -14.07
C PRO A 423 62.75 -68.29 -15.12
N LEU A 424 61.59 -68.26 -15.76
CA LEU A 424 61.27 -69.20 -16.85
C LEU A 424 62.17 -68.87 -18.05
N THR A 425 63.08 -69.79 -18.38
CA THR A 425 64.01 -69.60 -19.49
C THR A 425 63.90 -70.73 -20.52
N GLY A 426 64.20 -70.39 -21.78
CA GLY A 426 64.21 -71.35 -22.88
C GLY A 426 62.84 -71.97 -23.15
N ALA A 427 62.78 -73.31 -23.15
CA ALA A 427 61.56 -74.06 -23.46
C ALA A 427 60.46 -73.94 -22.39
N HIS A 428 60.72 -73.30 -21.26
CA HIS A 428 59.74 -73.08 -20.18
C HIS A 428 58.94 -71.79 -20.32
N ILE A 429 59.38 -70.84 -21.16
CA ILE A 429 58.67 -69.56 -21.40
C ILE A 429 57.25 -69.75 -21.98
N PRO A 430 56.99 -70.66 -22.93
CA PRO A 430 55.66 -70.84 -23.51
C PRO A 430 54.80 -71.89 -22.80
N LEU A 431 55.26 -72.43 -21.66
CA LEU A 431 54.45 -73.38 -20.90
C LEU A 431 53.45 -72.59 -20.07
N ASP A 432 52.17 -72.97 -20.17
CA ASP A 432 51.18 -72.51 -19.22
C ASP A 432 51.58 -72.99 -17.82
N CYS A 433 51.29 -72.19 -16.79
CA CYS A 433 51.33 -72.67 -15.41
C CYS A 433 50.26 -73.76 -15.28
N ILE A 434 50.68 -75.02 -15.42
CA ILE A 434 49.83 -76.18 -15.19
C ILE A 434 50.18 -76.70 -13.80
N SER A 435 49.15 -76.90 -12.98
CA SER A 435 49.21 -77.45 -11.62
C SER A 435 50.09 -78.68 -11.45
#